data_AF-A0A161PQS7-F1
#
_entry.id   AF-A0A161PQS7-F1
#
_cell.length_a   1.000
_cell.length_b   1.000
_cell.length_c   1.000
_cell.angle_alpha   90.00
_cell.angle_beta   90.00
_cell.angle_gamma   90.00
#
_symmetry.space_group_name_H-M   'P 1'
#
loop_
_entity.id
_entity.type
_entity.pdbx_description
1 polymer ?
#
loop_
_entity_poly.entity_id
_entity_poly.type
_entity_poly.pdbx_seq_one_letter_code
_entity_poly.pdbx_strand_id
1 'polypeptide(L)'
;MKSVILSAALMLSVTSAQAESIYCTFTEPFLSVSYNSDTNKVKITSPDNGGAELNAIVKYKQGGVIRFEVEGLTQYLDLYLNKEGSDGMSDFIYPFEGVISEQLYGGCETDSLKKRMP
;
A
#
# COMPACT_ATOMS: atom_id res chain seq x y z
N MET A 1 39.58 11.73 41.72
CA MET A 1 39.46 11.72 40.24
C MET A 1 39.07 10.31 39.80
N LYS A 2 37.79 10.03 39.53
CA LYS A 2 37.27 8.81 38.87
C LYS A 2 35.75 8.78 39.01
N SER A 3 35.04 9.26 37.99
CA SER A 3 33.66 8.85 37.59
C SER A 3 33.05 9.95 36.74
N VAL A 4 33.48 10.02 35.47
CA VAL A 4 32.79 10.80 34.44
C VAL A 4 32.78 9.96 33.16
N ILE A 5 32.26 8.73 33.21
CA ILE A 5 32.01 7.95 31.99
C ILE A 5 30.86 7.00 32.28
N LEU A 6 29.59 7.42 32.15
CA LEU A 6 28.48 6.48 31.94
C LEU A 6 27.14 7.15 31.52
N SER A 7 27.16 8.18 30.66
CA SER A 7 25.90 8.85 30.24
C SER A 7 25.70 8.99 28.72
N ALA A 8 26.48 8.29 27.89
CA ALA A 8 26.46 8.47 26.43
C ALA A 8 25.88 7.29 25.63
N ALA A 9 25.13 6.37 26.25
CA ALA A 9 24.68 5.13 25.61
C ALA A 9 23.18 5.05 25.27
N LEU A 10 22.44 6.17 25.36
CA LEU A 10 20.99 6.20 25.08
C LEU A 10 20.61 7.11 23.90
N MET A 11 21.47 7.24 22.89
CA MET A 11 21.00 7.62 21.55
C MET A 11 20.43 6.36 20.87
N LEU A 12 19.35 5.84 21.43
CA LEU A 12 18.54 4.83 20.77
C LEU A 12 17.97 5.48 19.51
N SER A 13 18.46 4.97 18.38
CA SER A 13 18.01 5.24 17.02
C SER A 13 16.48 5.28 16.95
N VAL A 14 15.93 6.50 16.91
CA VAL A 14 14.54 6.71 16.52
C VAL A 14 14.47 6.39 15.04
N THR A 15 14.17 5.15 14.68
CA THR A 15 13.84 4.82 13.30
C THR A 15 12.51 5.50 13.01
N SER A 16 12.57 6.66 12.36
CA SER A 16 11.38 7.32 11.82
C SER A 16 10.71 6.32 10.88
N ALA A 17 9.53 5.84 11.25
CA ALA A 17 8.65 5.17 10.30
C ALA A 17 8.36 6.21 9.20
N GLN A 18 8.93 6.00 8.03
CA GLN A 18 8.68 6.84 6.87
C GLN A 18 7.26 6.54 6.40
N ALA A 19 6.52 7.60 6.12
CA ALA A 19 5.31 7.55 5.33
C ALA A 19 5.52 6.70 4.08
N GLU A 20 4.62 5.79 3.77
CA GLU A 20 4.67 5.04 2.54
C GLU A 20 3.32 5.09 1.84
N SER A 21 3.34 5.37 0.55
CA SER A 21 2.17 5.31 -0.29
C SER A 21 2.16 4.00 -1.07
N ILE A 22 0.98 3.45 -1.26
CA ILE A 22 0.73 2.27 -2.09
C ILE A 22 -0.05 2.72 -3.32
N TYR A 23 0.32 2.21 -4.48
CA TYR A 23 -0.28 2.52 -5.77
C TYR A 23 -0.65 1.23 -6.46
N CYS A 24 -1.93 1.07 -6.78
CA CYS A 24 -2.49 -0.08 -7.47
C CYS A 24 -3.08 0.34 -8.81
N THR A 25 -2.84 -0.48 -9.83
CA THR A 25 -3.38 -0.30 -11.17
C THR A 25 -4.17 -1.53 -11.59
N PHE A 26 -5.34 -1.28 -12.17
CA PHE A 26 -6.27 -2.28 -12.68
C PHE A 26 -6.66 -1.89 -14.10
N THR A 27 -6.76 -2.86 -14.99
CA THR A 27 -7.02 -2.61 -16.42
C THR A 27 -8.48 -2.81 -16.80
N GLU A 28 -9.22 -3.70 -16.13
CA GLU A 28 -10.63 -3.94 -16.45
C GLU A 28 -11.50 -4.11 -15.20
N PRO A 29 -12.23 -3.07 -14.76
CA PRO A 29 -12.25 -1.70 -15.32
C PRO A 29 -10.94 -0.94 -15.09
N PHE A 30 -10.64 0.03 -15.96
CA PHE A 30 -9.48 0.91 -15.80
C PHE A 30 -9.63 1.77 -14.54
N LEU A 31 -8.82 1.46 -13.53
CA LEU A 31 -8.89 2.05 -12.20
C LEU A 31 -7.48 2.20 -11.63
N SER A 32 -7.25 3.29 -10.93
CA SER A 32 -6.07 3.47 -10.08
C SER A 32 -6.50 3.73 -8.65
N VAL A 33 -5.89 3.01 -7.70
CA VAL A 33 -6.12 3.21 -6.27
C VAL A 33 -4.79 3.58 -5.63
N SER A 34 -4.75 4.67 -4.88
CA SER A 34 -3.58 5.02 -4.08
C SER A 34 -3.95 5.19 -2.62
N TYR A 35 -3.23 4.53 -1.73
CA TYR A 35 -3.33 4.71 -0.28
C TYR A 35 -2.12 5.49 0.23
N ASN A 36 -2.34 6.43 1.15
CA ASN A 36 -1.30 7.19 1.83
C ASN A 36 -1.33 6.91 3.34
N SER A 37 -0.24 6.35 3.88
CA SER A 37 -0.18 5.94 5.29
C SER A 37 -0.14 7.09 6.29
N ASP A 38 0.33 8.28 5.89
CA ASP A 38 0.37 9.46 6.78
C ASP A 38 -1.01 10.00 7.08
N THR A 39 -1.84 10.04 6.05
CA THR A 39 -3.17 10.67 6.11
C THR A 39 -4.29 9.64 6.31
N ASN A 40 -3.99 8.35 6.17
CA ASN A 40 -4.97 7.26 6.11
C ASN A 40 -6.04 7.49 5.04
N LYS A 41 -5.63 8.03 3.90
CA LYS A 41 -6.53 8.32 2.79
C LYS A 41 -6.31 7.36 1.64
N VAL A 42 -7.43 6.95 1.04
CA VAL A 42 -7.47 6.24 -0.23
C VAL A 42 -8.01 7.18 -1.28
N LYS A 43 -7.29 7.30 -2.38
CA LYS A 43 -7.74 7.98 -3.59
C LYS A 43 -8.04 6.94 -4.66
N ILE A 44 -9.26 6.96 -5.18
CA ILE A 44 -9.72 6.10 -6.25
C ILE A 44 -9.90 6.97 -7.48
N THR A 45 -9.26 6.63 -8.59
CA THR A 45 -9.35 7.36 -9.85
C THR A 45 -9.78 6.42 -10.97
N SER A 46 -10.75 6.86 -11.77
CA SER A 46 -11.17 6.20 -13.01
C SER A 46 -11.27 7.21 -14.14
N PRO A 47 -11.09 6.82 -15.42
CA PRO A 47 -11.26 7.72 -16.55
C PRO A 47 -12.64 8.37 -16.61
N ASP A 48 -13.69 7.61 -16.25
CA ASP A 48 -15.08 8.04 -16.43
C ASP A 48 -15.60 8.95 -15.32
N ASN A 49 -15.16 8.72 -14.07
CA ASN A 49 -15.71 9.42 -12.89
C ASN A 49 -14.69 10.37 -12.23
N GLY A 50 -13.48 10.49 -12.77
CA GLY A 50 -12.40 11.24 -12.16
C GLY A 50 -11.90 10.58 -10.87
N GLY A 51 -11.47 11.41 -9.90
CA GLY A 51 -10.87 10.96 -8.65
C GLY A 51 -11.70 11.31 -7.41
N ALA A 52 -11.86 10.36 -6.51
CA ALA A 52 -12.44 10.55 -5.18
C ALA A 52 -11.38 10.24 -4.10
N GLU A 53 -11.35 11.03 -3.03
CA GLU A 53 -10.47 10.81 -1.88
C GLU A 53 -11.31 10.58 -0.63
N LEU A 54 -11.04 9.48 0.06
CA LEU A 54 -11.85 8.95 1.16
C LEU A 54 -10.92 8.47 2.28
N ASN A 55 -11.45 8.39 3.50
CA ASN A 55 -10.73 7.79 4.62
C ASN A 55 -10.70 6.27 4.48
N ALA A 56 -9.61 5.65 4.94
CA ALA A 56 -9.48 4.20 4.96
C ALA A 56 -9.13 3.67 6.34
N ILE A 57 -9.70 2.51 6.64
CA ILE A 57 -9.39 1.70 7.81
C ILE A 57 -8.49 0.56 7.34
N VAL A 58 -7.28 0.49 7.90
CA VAL A 58 -6.31 -0.56 7.59
C VAL A 58 -6.46 -1.71 8.56
N LYS A 59 -6.59 -2.93 8.06
CA LYS A 59 -6.64 -4.17 8.85
C LYS A 59 -5.59 -5.15 8.37
N TYR A 60 -4.92 -5.80 9.33
CA TYR A 60 -3.96 -6.85 9.05
C TYR A 60 -4.63 -8.21 9.30
N LYS A 61 -4.66 -9.06 8.28
CA LYS A 61 -5.25 -10.39 8.34
C LYS A 61 -4.19 -11.46 8.52
N GLN A 62 -4.62 -12.67 8.88
CA GLN A 62 -3.77 -13.85 8.84
C GLN A 62 -3.22 -14.08 7.42
N GLY A 63 -2.00 -14.63 7.33
CA GLY A 63 -1.32 -14.83 6.05
C GLY A 63 -0.62 -13.59 5.49
N GLY A 64 -0.54 -12.48 6.25
CA GLY A 64 0.18 -11.28 5.83
C GLY A 64 -0.59 -10.41 4.84
N VAL A 65 -1.90 -10.63 4.71
CA VAL A 65 -2.77 -9.83 3.84
C VAL A 65 -3.11 -8.50 4.53
N ILE A 66 -2.97 -7.40 3.80
CA ILE A 66 -3.33 -6.06 4.27
C ILE A 66 -4.64 -5.66 3.60
N ARG A 67 -5.67 -5.35 4.39
CA ARG A 67 -6.97 -4.90 3.89
C ARG A 67 -7.14 -3.40 4.13
N PHE A 68 -7.52 -2.68 3.08
CA PHE A 68 -8.00 -1.30 3.14
C PHE A 68 -9.51 -1.31 2.97
N GLU A 69 -10.24 -0.94 4.02
CA GLU A 69 -11.68 -0.69 3.96
C GLU A 69 -11.91 0.80 3.81
N VAL A 70 -12.71 1.22 2.83
CA VAL A 70 -13.01 2.63 2.62
C VAL A 70 -14.22 3.01 3.47
N GLU A 71 -14.11 4.05 4.29
CA GLU A 71 -15.20 4.46 5.18
C GLU A 71 -16.45 4.83 4.38
N GLY A 72 -17.59 4.26 4.78
CA GLY A 72 -18.88 4.49 4.12
C GLY A 72 -19.12 3.68 2.84
N LEU A 73 -18.15 2.87 2.40
CA LEU A 73 -18.32 1.94 1.28
C LEU A 73 -18.25 0.49 1.76
N THR A 74 -18.90 -0.40 1.04
CA THR A 74 -18.82 -1.86 1.28
C THR A 74 -17.60 -2.49 0.62
N GLN A 75 -16.94 -1.77 -0.28
CA GLN A 75 -15.79 -2.24 -1.02
C GLN A 75 -14.51 -2.15 -0.19
N TYR A 76 -13.62 -3.12 -0.40
CA TYR A 76 -12.30 -3.16 0.20
C TYR A 76 -11.25 -3.58 -0.82
N LEU A 77 -9.99 -3.23 -0.55
CA LEU A 77 -8.82 -3.69 -1.28
C LEU A 77 -7.99 -4.60 -0.36
N ASP A 78 -7.75 -5.83 -0.78
CA ASP A 78 -6.77 -6.72 -0.17
C ASP A 78 -5.45 -6.65 -0.93
N LEU A 79 -4.33 -6.54 -0.21
CA LEU A 79 -2.98 -6.64 -0.75
C LEU A 79 -2.31 -7.92 -0.31
N TYR A 80 -1.80 -8.66 -1.28
CA TYR A 80 -1.03 -9.88 -1.09
C TYR A 80 0.42 -9.63 -1.48
N LEU A 81 1.36 -9.85 -0.55
CA LEU A 81 2.79 -9.81 -0.84
C LEU A 81 3.25 -11.17 -1.40
N ASN A 82 2.89 -11.44 -2.66
CA ASN A 82 3.29 -12.66 -3.36
C ASN A 82 4.39 -12.44 -4.41
N LYS A 83 4.71 -11.18 -4.75
CA LYS A 83 5.67 -10.81 -5.82
C LYS A 83 5.28 -11.30 -7.21
N GLU A 84 3.99 -11.54 -7.41
CA GLU A 84 3.41 -12.06 -8.65
C GLU A 84 2.25 -11.18 -9.15
N GLY A 85 2.10 -9.97 -8.60
CA GLY A 85 1.04 -9.05 -8.99
C GLY A 85 1.13 -8.67 -10.47
N SER A 86 -0.03 -8.53 -11.12
CA SER A 86 -0.15 -8.13 -12.51
C SER A 86 -1.29 -7.13 -12.65
N ASP A 87 -1.11 -6.13 -13.50
CA ASP A 87 -2.21 -5.24 -13.88
C ASP A 87 -3.07 -5.83 -15.01
N GLY A 88 -2.74 -7.03 -15.52
CA GLY A 88 -3.51 -7.75 -16.54
C GLY A 88 -3.17 -7.40 -18.00
N MET A 89 -2.40 -6.33 -18.25
CA MET A 89 -2.05 -5.94 -19.63
C MET A 89 -0.57 -5.70 -19.86
N SER A 90 0.20 -5.33 -18.83
CA SER A 90 1.63 -5.09 -18.97
C SER A 90 2.46 -6.33 -18.66
N ASP A 91 3.69 -6.35 -19.17
CA ASP A 91 4.68 -7.37 -18.81
C ASP A 91 5.31 -7.11 -17.42
N PHE A 92 4.87 -6.08 -16.68
CA PHE A 92 5.44 -5.78 -15.38
C PHE A 92 4.98 -6.77 -14.31
N ILE A 93 5.93 -7.22 -13.50
CA ILE A 93 5.66 -8.00 -12.30
C ILE A 93 5.66 -7.04 -11.11
N TYR A 94 4.51 -6.89 -10.49
CA TYR A 94 4.30 -6.04 -9.33
C TYR A 94 4.66 -6.79 -8.04
N PRO A 95 5.24 -6.10 -7.04
CA PRO A 95 5.60 -6.72 -5.77
C PRO A 95 4.39 -7.18 -4.96
N PHE A 96 3.23 -6.56 -5.18
CA PHE A 96 1.97 -6.91 -4.53
C PHE A 96 0.89 -7.18 -5.56
N GLU A 97 0.04 -8.16 -5.26
CA GLU A 97 -1.25 -8.35 -5.92
C GLU A 97 -2.33 -7.62 -5.13
N GLY A 98 -3.09 -6.76 -5.80
CA GLY A 98 -4.23 -6.06 -5.25
C GLY A 98 -5.53 -6.70 -5.71
N VAL A 99 -6.42 -7.00 -4.77
CA VAL A 99 -7.73 -7.60 -5.05
C VAL A 99 -8.83 -6.75 -4.44
N ILE A 100 -9.66 -6.12 -5.27
CA ILE A 100 -10.83 -5.36 -4.83
C ILE A 100 -12.01 -6.31 -4.69
N SER A 101 -12.55 -6.40 -3.47
CA SER A 101 -13.76 -7.17 -3.14
C SER A 101 -13.79 -8.59 -3.73
N GLU A 102 -12.62 -9.25 -3.78
CA GLU A 102 -12.44 -10.63 -4.30
C GLU A 102 -12.74 -10.82 -5.80
N GLN A 103 -12.94 -9.74 -6.55
CA GLN A 103 -13.40 -9.80 -7.94
C GLN A 103 -12.42 -9.20 -8.93
N LEU A 104 -11.79 -8.10 -8.56
CA LEU A 104 -10.96 -7.30 -9.46
C LEU A 104 -9.51 -7.37 -9.03
N TYR A 105 -8.67 -7.90 -9.92
CA TYR A 105 -7.26 -8.19 -9.70
C TYR A 105 -6.39 -7.13 -10.38
N GLY A 106 -5.35 -6.68 -9.69
CA GLY A 106 -4.43 -5.67 -10.17
C GLY A 106 -3.06 -5.78 -9.54
N GLY A 107 -2.14 -4.98 -10.08
CA GLY A 107 -0.76 -4.92 -9.61
C GLY A 107 -0.56 -3.69 -8.74
N CYS A 108 0.10 -3.87 -7.60
CA CYS A 108 0.42 -2.75 -6.71
C CYS A 108 1.91 -2.64 -6.41
N GLU A 109 2.34 -1.41 -6.19
CA GLU A 109 3.71 -1.04 -5.79
C GLU A 109 3.67 0.03 -4.70
N THR A 110 4.79 0.24 -4.02
CA THR A 110 4.95 1.33 -3.05
C THR A 110 5.98 2.34 -3.51
N ASP A 111 6.22 3.38 -2.72
CA ASP A 111 7.36 4.28 -2.94
C ASP A 111 8.70 3.54 -2.96
N SER A 112 8.84 2.50 -2.11
CA SER A 112 10.11 1.77 -1.93
C SER A 112 10.20 0.48 -2.74
N LEU A 113 9.08 -0.21 -2.94
CA LEU A 113 8.99 -1.50 -3.63
C LEU A 113 8.29 -1.30 -4.97
N LYS A 114 9.10 -1.24 -6.03
CA LYS A 114 8.62 -1.00 -7.40
C LYS A 114 8.41 -2.29 -8.17
N LYS A 115 7.52 -2.24 -9.16
CA LYS A 115 7.40 -3.27 -10.18
C LYS A 115 8.70 -3.42 -10.99
N ARG A 116 8.88 -4.59 -11.59
CA ARG A 116 10.05 -4.91 -12.43
C ARG A 116 9.62 -5.50 -13.77
N MET A 117 10.49 -5.38 -14.77
CA MET A 117 10.38 -6.19 -15.96
C MET A 117 10.83 -7.64 -15.67
N PRO A 118 10.30 -8.63 -16.39
CA PRO A 118 10.67 -10.04 -16.22
C PRO A 118 12.16 -10.31 -16.44
#